data_AF-A0A524DP41-F1
#
_entry.id   AF-A0A524DP41-F1
#
_cell.length_a   1.000
_cell.length_b   1.000
_cell.length_c   1.000
_cell.angle_alpha   90.00
_cell.angle_beta   90.00
_cell.angle_gamma   90.00
#
_symmetry.space_group_name_H-M   'P 1'
#
loop_
_entity.id
_entity.type
_entity.pdbx_description
1 polymer ?
#
loop_
_entity_poly.entity_id
_entity_poly.type
_entity_poly.pdbx_seq_one_letter_code
_entity_poly.pdbx_strand_id
1 'polypeptide(L)'
;MPMEKEDILWIIGIIMMVVGAILLIWGIYYIGAGATLSSYESAAAQYGYQGAVGASLMTYGAVLLIIGIILIIVGFILLYKFKISQ
;
A
#
# COMPACT_ATOMS: atom_id res chain seq x y z
N MET A 1 26.90 -22.06 -4.23
CA MET A 1 26.10 -22.95 -3.37
C MET A 1 24.64 -22.70 -3.71
N PRO A 2 23.85 -23.72 -4.06
CA PRO A 2 22.43 -23.54 -4.33
C PRO A 2 21.74 -23.07 -3.04
N MET A 3 20.90 -22.04 -3.16
CA MET A 3 20.10 -21.53 -2.04
C MET A 3 19.01 -22.55 -1.72
N GLU A 4 18.81 -22.89 -0.45
CA GLU A 4 17.78 -23.84 -0.06
C GLU A 4 16.39 -23.20 -0.24
N LYS A 5 15.38 -24.00 -0.56
CA LYS A 5 14.01 -23.52 -0.82
C LYS A 5 13.46 -22.68 0.35
N GLU A 6 13.88 -23.02 1.56
CA GLU A 6 13.46 -22.36 2.79
C GLU A 6 14.05 -20.95 2.93
N ASP A 7 15.32 -20.74 2.57
CA ASP A 7 15.95 -19.41 2.52
C ASP A 7 15.24 -18.49 1.53
N ILE A 8 14.84 -19.05 0.37
CA ILE A 8 14.11 -18.30 -0.67
C ILE A 8 12.75 -17.82 -0.13
N LEU A 9 12.01 -18.69 0.58
CA LEU A 9 10.71 -18.33 1.16
C LEU A 9 10.84 -17.26 2.25
N TRP A 10 11.89 -17.32 3.05
CA TRP A 10 12.19 -16.31 4.07
C TRP A 10 12.49 -14.95 3.44
N ILE A 11 13.34 -14.91 2.41
CA ILE A 11 13.67 -13.69 1.68
C ILE A 11 12.43 -13.09 1.01
N ILE A 12 11.61 -13.92 0.35
CA ILE A 12 10.35 -13.47 -0.26
C ILE A 12 9.42 -12.86 0.80
N GLY A 13 9.29 -13.50 1.97
CA GLY A 13 8.48 -12.98 3.06
C GLY A 13 8.90 -11.58 3.50
N ILE A 14 10.21 -11.33 3.63
CA ILE A 14 10.75 -10.00 3.97
C ILE A 14 10.47 -8.99 2.87
N ILE A 15 10.71 -9.35 1.60
CA ILE A 15 10.46 -8.47 0.47
C ILE A 15 8.98 -8.06 0.45
N MET A 16 8.06 -9.00 0.65
CA MET A 16 6.63 -8.70 0.70
C MET A 16 6.29 -7.72 1.82
N MET A 17 6.86 -7.87 3.02
CA MET A 17 6.64 -6.92 4.11
C MET A 17 7.19 -5.53 3.79
N VAL A 18 8.38 -5.44 3.21
CA VAL A 18 9.01 -4.16 2.83
C VAL A 18 8.17 -3.46 1.75
N VAL A 19 7.83 -4.17 0.68
CA VAL A 19 6.97 -3.63 -0.38
C VAL A 19 5.62 -3.22 0.19
N GLY A 20 5.02 -4.05 1.05
CA GLY A 20 3.76 -3.73 1.71
C GLY A 20 3.83 -2.45 2.52
N ALA A 21 4.88 -2.26 3.33
CA ALA A 21 5.10 -1.04 4.09
C ALA A 21 5.27 0.20 3.21
N ILE A 22 5.98 0.08 2.07
CA ILE A 22 6.11 1.15 1.09
C ILE A 22 4.74 1.53 0.53
N LEU A 23 3.91 0.55 0.16
CA LEU A 23 2.56 0.81 -0.33
C LEU A 23 1.68 1.50 0.71
N LEU A 24 1.86 1.20 2.01
CA LEU A 24 1.14 1.92 3.07
C LEU A 24 1.51 3.41 3.10
N ILE A 25 2.81 3.72 3.04
CA ILE A 25 3.31 5.11 3.04
C ILE A 25 2.72 5.86 1.85
N TRP A 26 2.78 5.27 0.66
CA TRP A 26 2.22 5.86 -0.55
C TRP A 26 0.70 6.00 -0.48
N GLY A 27 0.00 5.00 0.06
CA GLY A 27 -1.45 5.07 0.26
C GLY A 27 -1.87 6.25 1.13
N ILE A 28 -1.19 6.47 2.26
CA ILE A 28 -1.42 7.63 3.14
C ILE A 28 -1.13 8.93 2.39
N TYR A 29 -0.02 8.99 1.66
CA TYR A 29 0.36 10.16 0.86
C TYR A 29 -0.72 10.53 -0.17
N TYR A 30 -1.21 9.55 -0.94
CA TYR A 30 -2.25 9.79 -1.96
C TYR A 30 -3.60 10.18 -1.36
N ILE A 31 -3.97 9.62 -0.20
CA ILE A 31 -5.18 10.05 0.52
C ILE A 31 -5.03 11.49 0.98
N GLY A 32 -3.90 11.86 1.58
CA GLY A 32 -3.64 13.24 2.04
C GLY A 32 -3.62 14.25 0.90
N ALA A 33 -2.95 13.91 -0.21
CA ALA A 33 -2.92 14.74 -1.41
C ALA A 33 -4.32 14.90 -2.03
N GLY A 34 -5.08 13.80 -2.12
CA GLY A 34 -6.44 13.80 -2.62
C GLY A 34 -7.38 14.65 -1.76
N ALA A 35 -7.32 14.52 -0.43
CA ALA A 35 -8.12 15.31 0.50
C ALA A 35 -7.83 16.82 0.37
N THR A 36 -6.54 17.17 0.24
CA THR A 36 -6.12 18.56 0.00
C THR A 36 -6.69 19.07 -1.32
N LEU A 37 -6.60 18.29 -2.40
CA LEU A 37 -7.10 18.68 -3.71
C LEU A 37 -8.63 18.83 -3.73
N SER A 38 -9.36 17.91 -3.09
CA SER A 38 -10.82 17.98 -2.97
C SER A 38 -11.30 19.21 -2.22
N SER A 39 -10.50 19.72 -1.27
CA SER A 39 -10.82 21.00 -0.60
C SER A 39 -10.77 22.19 -1.57
N TYR A 40 -9.78 22.21 -2.48
CA TYR A 40 -9.68 23.23 -3.53
C TYR A 40 -10.76 23.06 -4.60
N GLU A 41 -11.07 21.83 -5.01
CA GLU A 41 -12.16 21.54 -5.96
C GLU A 41 -13.51 21.99 -5.41
N SER A 42 -13.77 21.77 -4.12
CA SER A 42 -14.99 22.23 -3.45
C SER A 42 -15.10 23.76 -3.41
N ALA A 43 -13.98 24.46 -3.20
CA ALA A 43 -13.94 25.92 -3.26
C ALA A 43 -14.15 26.45 -4.69
N ALA A 44 -13.56 25.78 -5.70
CA ALA A 44 -13.71 26.14 -7.11
C ALA A 44 -15.10 25.83 -7.67
N ALA A 45 -15.82 24.86 -7.10
CA ALA A 45 -17.19 24.52 -7.48
C ALA A 45 -18.17 25.69 -7.31
N GLN A 46 -17.89 26.62 -6.38
CA GLN A 46 -18.66 27.86 -6.23
C GLN A 46 -18.58 28.78 -7.46
N TYR A 47 -17.54 28.60 -8.29
CA TYR A 47 -17.31 29.35 -9.53
C TYR A 47 -17.61 28.53 -10.79
N GLY A 48 -18.31 27.39 -10.66
CA GLY A 48 -18.70 26.54 -11.79
C GLY A 48 -17.62 25.55 -12.28
N TYR A 49 -16.47 25.45 -11.60
CA TYR A 49 -15.44 24.46 -11.89
C TYR A 49 -15.66 23.18 -11.08
N GLN A 50 -15.98 22.07 -11.74
CA GLN A 50 -16.04 20.74 -11.11
C GLN A 50 -14.80 19.92 -11.49
N GLY A 51 -13.96 19.61 -10.50
CA GLY A 51 -12.91 18.60 -10.58
C GLY A 51 -13.25 17.40 -9.71
N ALA A 52 -12.90 16.19 -10.15
CA ALA A 52 -13.04 14.94 -9.38
C ALA A 52 -11.69 14.23 -9.17
N VAL A 53 -10.58 14.98 -9.28
CA VAL A 53 -9.22 14.45 -9.21
C VAL A 53 -8.84 14.14 -7.77
N GLY A 54 -9.34 14.91 -6.80
CA GLY A 54 -9.07 14.62 -5.38
C GLY A 54 -9.70 13.31 -4.92
N ALA A 55 -10.94 13.04 -5.34
CA ALA A 55 -11.65 11.80 -5.02
C ALA A 55 -10.99 10.56 -5.66
N SER A 56 -10.50 10.69 -6.90
CA SER A 56 -9.80 9.58 -7.57
C SER A 56 -8.44 9.28 -6.91
N LEU A 57 -7.70 10.30 -6.49
CA LEU A 57 -6.45 10.15 -5.72
C LEU A 57 -6.70 9.46 -4.37
N MET A 58 -7.75 9.84 -3.65
CA MET A 58 -8.13 9.17 -2.40
C MET A 58 -8.49 7.70 -2.62
N THR A 59 -9.20 7.39 -3.71
CA THR A 59 -9.54 6.01 -4.08
C THR A 59 -8.29 5.19 -4.39
N TYR A 60 -7.37 5.75 -5.18
CA TYR A 60 -6.09 5.11 -5.48
C TYR A 60 -5.28 4.85 -4.21
N GLY A 61 -5.18 5.85 -3.32
CA GLY A 61 -4.49 5.69 -2.04
C GLY A 61 -5.10 4.59 -1.16
N ALA A 62 -6.44 4.50 -1.10
CA ALA A 62 -7.12 3.42 -0.36
C ALA A 62 -6.81 2.03 -0.91
N VAL A 63 -6.74 1.87 -2.24
CA VAL A 63 -6.34 0.60 -2.87
C VAL A 63 -4.90 0.23 -2.49
N LEU A 64 -3.98 1.19 -2.50
CA LEU A 64 -2.59 0.95 -2.08
C LEU A 64 -2.50 0.51 -0.62
N LEU A 65 -3.31 1.09 0.28
CA LEU A 65 -3.37 0.66 1.68
C LEU A 65 -3.80 -0.81 1.79
N ILE A 66 -4.86 -1.20 1.09
CA ILE A 66 -5.38 -2.58 1.13
C ILE A 66 -4.33 -3.56 0.62
N ILE A 67 -3.72 -3.28 -0.53
CA ILE A 67 -2.67 -4.14 -1.10
C ILE A 67 -1.46 -4.21 -0.16
N GLY A 68 -1.04 -3.08 0.41
CA GLY A 68 0.07 -3.01 1.35
C GLY A 68 -0.15 -3.89 2.58
N ILE A 69 -1.34 -3.83 3.18
CA ILE A 69 -1.72 -4.68 4.33
C ILE A 69 -1.66 -6.16 3.94
N ILE A 70 -2.20 -6.53 2.78
CA ILE A 70 -2.21 -7.92 2.31
C ILE A 70 -0.77 -8.43 2.16
N LEU A 71 0.13 -7.66 1.55
CA LEU A 71 1.53 -8.05 1.38
C LEU A 71 2.24 -8.28 2.73
N ILE A 72 2.00 -7.42 3.72
CA ILE A 72 2.54 -7.59 5.07
C ILE A 72 2.03 -8.89 5.69
N ILE A 73 0.72 -9.15 5.63
CA ILE A 73 0.11 -10.36 6.18
C ILE A 73 0.69 -11.62 5.52
N VAL A 74 0.76 -11.64 4.19
CA VAL A 74 1.30 -12.79 3.46
C VAL A 74 2.78 -12.99 3.79
N GLY A 75 3.57 -11.91 3.87
CA GLY A 75 4.96 -11.97 4.29
C GLY A 75 5.13 -12.58 5.69
N PHE A 76 4.30 -12.16 6.65
CA PHE A 76 4.27 -12.75 8.00
C PHE A 76 3.92 -14.24 7.99
N ILE A 77 2.94 -14.66 7.18
CA ILE A 77 2.55 -16.08 7.06
C ILE A 77 3.72 -16.93 6.54
N LEU A 78 4.46 -16.44 5.56
CA LEU A 78 5.63 -17.13 5.02
C LEU A 78 6.73 -17.30 6.08
N LEU A 79 7.02 -16.24 6.83
CA LEU A 79 8.00 -16.27 7.93
C LEU A 79 7.57 -17.17 9.10
N TYR A 80 6.28 -17.16 9.43
CA TYR A 80 5.75 -18.01 10.51
C TYR A 80 5.80 -19.50 10.15
N LYS A 81 5.47 -19.85 8.90
CA LYS A 81 5.62 -21.22 8.40
C LYS A 81 7.08 -21.69 8.43
N PHE A 82 8.03 -20.81 8.10
CA PHE A 82 9.45 -21.10 8.23
C PHE A 82 9.84 -21.42 9.68
N LYS A 83 9.37 -20.63 10.66
CA LYS A 83 9.68 -20.85 12.09
C LYS A 83 9.16 -22.19 12.63
N ILE A 84 8.06 -22.71 12.10
CA ILE A 84 7.52 -24.02 12.52
C ILE A 84 8.27 -25.19 11.86
N SER A 85 8.96 -24.95 10.73
CA SER A 85 9.67 -25.99 9.97
C SER A 85 11.09 -26.27 10.47
N GLN A 86 11.60 -25.50 11.43
CA GLN A 86 12.88 -25.71 12.11
C GLN A 86 12.68 -26.42 13.45
#